data_AF-J9H6H9-F1
#
_entry.id   AF-J9H6H9-F1
#
_cell.length_a   1.000
_cell.length_b   1.000
_cell.length_c   1.000
_cell.angle_alpha   90.00
_cell.angle_beta   90.00
_cell.angle_gamma   90.00
#
_symmetry.space_group_name_H-M   'P 1'
#
loop_
_entity.id
_entity.type
_entity.pdbx_description
1 polymer ?
#
loop_
_entity_poly.entity_id
_entity_poly.type
_entity_poly.pdbx_seq_one_letter_code
_entity_poly.pdbx_strand_id
1 'polypeptide(L)'
;MLLKNFKDYKAVFVQTDNGNEQVFIDKLRRRLIKEGVEVATVGAKASNEQLLNACSKKKLTLFIPNDSREATFHEITAQLIRFKRQYSKLNTALLGYPDWQALSSTRRNEMHLTNTYIFTNVFYNPWSTTTNLLKKEYALWFKSDIIPTSPVMFLLGYDSGLTFLTGLSRYGKDFNTQKLNLPLQQSDIDFIKITPNGGYINSSMWFVHYRTDYQIEKIAVR
;
A
#
# COMPACT_ATOMS: atom_id res chain seq x y z
N MET A 1 -0.53 -6.38 12.33
CA MET A 1 0.80 -5.72 12.27
C MET A 1 1.16 -5.67 10.80
N LEU A 2 1.64 -4.52 10.31
CA LEU A 2 1.64 -4.16 8.88
C LEU A 2 2.12 -5.30 7.97
N LEU A 3 3.19 -6.01 8.32
CA LEU A 3 3.80 -7.03 7.47
C LEU A 3 3.43 -8.48 7.80
N LYS A 4 2.41 -8.73 8.65
CA LYS A 4 1.94 -10.09 8.97
C LYS A 4 1.47 -10.89 7.76
N ASN A 5 1.07 -10.21 6.69
CA ASN A 5 0.62 -10.83 5.45
C ASN A 5 1.75 -11.52 4.68
N PHE A 6 3.01 -11.13 4.91
CA PHE A 6 4.16 -11.76 4.29
C PHE A 6 4.56 -13.00 5.08
N LYS A 7 4.44 -14.18 4.48
CA LYS A 7 4.91 -15.44 5.07
C LYS A 7 6.40 -15.62 4.77
N ASP A 8 7.21 -15.72 5.82
CA ASP A 8 8.64 -16.01 5.78
C ASP A 8 9.45 -15.15 4.78
N TYR A 9 9.89 -13.99 5.26
CA TYR A 9 10.62 -13.00 4.46
C TYR A 9 11.84 -12.46 5.19
N LYS A 10 12.76 -11.88 4.42
CA LYS A 10 13.87 -11.05 4.90
C LYS A 10 13.60 -9.60 4.49
N ALA A 11 13.75 -8.66 5.41
CA ALA A 11 13.60 -7.23 5.12
C ALA A 11 14.95 -6.60 4.81
N VAL A 12 15.06 -5.89 3.68
CA VAL A 12 16.26 -5.15 3.29
C VAL A 12 15.91 -3.67 3.23
N PHE A 13 16.43 -2.90 4.18
CA PHE A 13 16.22 -1.46 4.25
C PHE A 13 17.15 -0.74 3.29
N VAL A 14 16.59 0.08 2.40
CA VAL A 14 17.35 0.88 1.44
C VAL A 14 17.48 2.30 1.99
N GLN A 15 18.71 2.76 2.20
CA GLN A 15 19.00 4.05 2.81
C GLN A 15 19.36 5.07 1.74
N THR A 16 18.53 6.08 1.56
CA THR A 16 18.85 7.32 0.84
C THR A 16 19.43 8.36 1.79
N ASP A 17 20.20 9.29 1.23
CA ASP A 17 20.65 10.47 1.95
C ASP A 17 19.44 11.37 2.25
N ASN A 18 19.24 11.73 3.53
CA ASN A 18 18.12 12.57 3.99
C ASN A 18 16.73 12.01 3.65
N GLY A 19 16.52 10.70 3.74
CA GLY A 19 15.20 10.09 3.54
C GLY A 19 14.16 10.61 4.54
N ASN A 20 12.94 10.89 4.07
CA ASN A 20 11.88 11.53 4.87
C ASN A 20 11.08 10.54 5.76
N GLU A 21 11.35 9.23 5.67
CA GLU A 21 10.58 8.18 6.38
C GLU A 21 11.38 7.50 7.52
N GLN A 22 12.45 8.15 8.03
CA GLN A 22 13.32 7.55 9.06
C GLN A 22 12.53 7.07 10.29
N VAL A 23 11.61 7.89 10.79
CA VAL A 23 10.83 7.58 12.01
C VAL A 23 10.00 6.31 11.80
N PHE A 24 9.39 6.16 10.63
CA PHE A 24 8.63 4.98 10.27
C PHE A 24 9.53 3.75 10.15
N ILE A 25 10.64 3.87 9.41
CA ILE A 25 11.59 2.78 9.19
C ILE A 25 12.25 2.31 10.48
N ASP A 26 12.63 3.21 11.39
CA ASP A 26 13.25 2.83 12.66
C ASP A 26 12.27 2.12 13.60
N LYS A 27 11.00 2.52 13.60
CA LYS A 27 9.95 1.80 14.32
C LYS A 27 9.70 0.43 13.70
N LEU A 28 9.59 0.37 12.38
CA LEU A 28 9.36 -0.88 11.64
C LEU A 28 10.52 -1.86 11.85
N ARG A 29 11.78 -1.42 11.67
CA ARG A 29 12.98 -2.23 11.87
C ARG A 29 13.05 -2.82 13.28
N ARG A 30 12.88 -2.00 14.32
CA ARG A 30 12.87 -2.47 15.72
C ARG A 30 11.79 -3.52 15.95
N ARG A 31 10.60 -3.30 15.37
CA ARG A 31 9.49 -4.25 15.48
C ARG A 31 9.81 -5.58 14.78
N LEU A 32 10.37 -5.54 13.58
CA LEU A 32 10.75 -6.72 12.81
C LEU A 32 11.81 -7.56 13.52
N ILE A 33 12.85 -6.91 14.08
CA ILE A 33 13.88 -7.57 14.88
C ILE A 33 13.25 -8.27 16.09
N LYS A 34 12.34 -7.58 16.81
CA LYS A 34 11.63 -8.16 17.97
C LYS A 34 10.78 -9.38 17.60
N GLU A 35 10.29 -9.44 16.36
CA GLU A 35 9.49 -10.57 15.83
C GLU A 35 10.37 -11.65 15.17
N GLY A 36 11.70 -11.53 15.24
CA GLY A 36 12.64 -12.53 14.72
C GLY A 36 12.82 -12.50 13.19
N VAL A 37 12.37 -11.43 12.53
CA VAL A 37 12.56 -11.26 11.08
C VAL A 37 14.01 -10.86 10.80
N GLU A 38 14.63 -11.55 9.84
CA GLU A 38 15.98 -11.21 9.36
C GLU A 38 15.96 -9.83 8.69
N VAL A 39 16.86 -8.95 9.11
CA VAL A 39 16.99 -7.59 8.56
C VAL A 39 18.40 -7.37 8.01
N ALA A 40 18.49 -6.61 6.92
CA ALA A 40 19.75 -6.07 6.40
C ALA A 40 19.54 -4.62 5.93
N THR A 41 20.63 -3.92 5.69
CA THR A 41 20.61 -2.53 5.20
C THR A 41 21.56 -2.39 4.03
N VAL A 42 21.14 -1.65 3.02
CA VAL A 42 21.95 -1.29 1.85
C VAL A 42 21.78 0.20 1.55
N GLY A 43 22.78 0.83 0.95
CA GLY A 43 22.63 2.20 0.44
C GLY A 43 21.79 2.23 -0.84
N ALA A 44 21.15 3.36 -1.14
CA ALA A 44 20.39 3.55 -2.38
C ALA A 44 21.24 3.30 -3.64
N LYS A 45 22.52 3.65 -3.58
CA LYS A 45 23.49 3.45 -4.67
C LYS A 45 24.22 2.10 -4.61
N ALA A 46 23.69 1.12 -3.90
CA ALA A 46 24.31 -0.20 -3.77
C ALA A 46 24.51 -0.88 -5.14
N SER A 47 25.64 -1.57 -5.30
CA SER A 47 25.88 -2.40 -6.48
C SER A 47 24.98 -3.64 -6.48
N ASN A 48 24.80 -4.25 -7.66
CA ASN A 48 24.06 -5.51 -7.77
C ASN A 48 24.63 -6.64 -6.90
N GLU A 49 25.94 -6.64 -6.64
CA GLU A 49 26.59 -7.60 -5.73
C GLU A 49 26.23 -7.31 -4.26
N GLN A 50 26.23 -6.04 -3.85
CA GLN A 50 25.80 -5.66 -2.50
C GLN A 50 24.33 -6.01 -2.26
N LEU A 51 23.46 -5.78 -3.25
CA LEU A 51 22.06 -6.21 -3.20
C LEU A 51 21.94 -7.73 -3.10
N LEU A 52 22.70 -8.48 -3.89
CA LEU A 52 22.72 -9.95 -3.86
C LEU A 52 23.09 -10.46 -2.46
N ASN A 53 24.12 -9.90 -1.84
CA ASN A 53 24.58 -10.29 -0.51
C ASN A 53 23.55 -9.97 0.59
N ALA A 54 22.74 -8.93 0.39
CA ALA A 54 21.66 -8.59 1.31
C ALA A 54 20.42 -9.50 1.14
N CYS A 55 20.20 -10.08 -0.05
CA CYS A 55 19.04 -10.93 -0.34
C CYS A 55 19.08 -12.30 0.35
N SER A 56 17.89 -12.88 0.54
CA SER A 56 17.75 -14.31 0.87
C SER A 56 17.65 -15.15 -0.40
N LYS A 57 18.28 -16.33 -0.39
CA LYS A 57 18.16 -17.33 -1.47
C LYS A 57 16.93 -18.24 -1.32
N LYS A 58 16.32 -18.27 -0.13
CA LYS A 58 15.22 -19.20 0.22
C LYS A 58 13.89 -18.49 0.48
N LYS A 59 13.95 -17.23 0.91
CA LYS A 59 12.80 -16.44 1.37
C LYS A 59 12.54 -15.28 0.44
N LEU A 60 11.34 -14.71 0.49
CA LEU A 60 11.07 -13.42 -0.13
C LEU A 60 12.02 -12.37 0.47
N THR A 61 12.68 -11.59 -0.37
CA THR A 61 13.40 -10.38 0.08
C THR A 61 12.52 -9.16 -0.19
N LEU A 62 12.09 -8.48 0.88
CA LEU A 62 11.28 -7.27 0.80
C LEU A 62 12.18 -6.04 0.96
N PHE A 63 12.37 -5.29 -0.12
CA PHE A 63 13.10 -4.03 -0.11
C PHE A 63 12.21 -2.91 0.43
N ILE A 64 12.75 -2.11 1.35
CA ILE A 64 12.00 -1.04 2.03
C ILE A 64 12.85 0.24 2.06
N PRO A 65 12.60 1.24 1.18
CA PRO A 65 13.32 2.49 1.20
C PRO A 65 12.95 3.34 2.42
N ASN A 66 13.86 4.20 2.88
CA ASN A 66 13.63 5.18 3.94
C ASN A 66 13.09 6.53 3.43
N ASP A 67 12.50 6.54 2.23
CA ASP A 67 12.11 7.76 1.53
C ASP A 67 10.92 7.51 0.59
N SER A 68 9.88 8.34 0.73
CA SER A 68 8.63 8.25 -0.03
C SER A 68 8.61 9.14 -1.28
N ARG A 69 9.64 9.97 -1.51
CA ARG A 69 9.65 10.92 -2.63
C ARG A 69 9.73 10.22 -3.98
N GLU A 70 9.20 10.90 -5.00
CA GLU A 70 9.18 10.40 -6.38
C GLU A 70 10.58 10.09 -6.93
N ALA A 71 11.60 10.91 -6.59
CA ALA A 71 12.98 10.65 -7.01
C ALA A 71 13.48 9.27 -6.54
N THR A 72 13.17 8.89 -5.30
CA THR A 72 13.51 7.59 -4.73
C THR A 72 12.78 6.47 -5.44
N PHE A 73 11.50 6.65 -5.77
CA PHE A 73 10.75 5.68 -6.58
C PHE A 73 11.48 5.39 -7.90
N HIS A 74 11.88 6.42 -8.64
CA HIS A 74 12.58 6.25 -9.92
C HIS A 74 13.91 5.54 -9.77
N GLU A 75 14.73 5.94 -8.78
CA GLU A 75 16.04 5.35 -8.55
C GLU A 75 15.95 3.87 -8.13
N ILE A 76 15.12 3.57 -7.12
CA ILE A 76 15.03 2.21 -6.57
C ILE A 76 14.38 1.25 -7.56
N THR A 77 13.33 1.67 -8.28
CA THR A 77 12.69 0.79 -9.26
C THR A 77 13.62 0.49 -10.42
N ALA A 78 14.35 1.48 -10.94
CA ALA A 78 15.34 1.26 -11.99
C ALA A 78 16.45 0.31 -11.53
N GLN A 79 16.95 0.47 -10.30
CA GLN A 79 17.96 -0.41 -9.72
C GLN A 79 17.43 -1.85 -9.54
N LEU A 80 16.26 -2.03 -8.96
CA LEU A 80 15.66 -3.34 -8.73
C LEU A 80 15.28 -4.06 -10.02
N ILE A 81 14.87 -3.33 -11.08
CA ILE A 81 14.64 -3.90 -12.41
C ILE A 81 15.94 -4.44 -12.99
N ARG A 82 17.05 -3.67 -12.93
CA ARG A 82 18.36 -4.16 -13.38
C ARG A 82 18.83 -5.37 -12.56
N PHE A 83 18.64 -5.33 -11.24
CA PHE A 83 18.97 -6.43 -10.35
C PHE A 83 18.19 -7.71 -10.69
N LYS A 84 16.86 -7.62 -10.88
CA LYS A 84 16.01 -8.76 -11.25
C LYS A 84 16.36 -9.35 -12.62
N ARG A 85 16.79 -8.52 -13.59
CA ARG A 85 17.27 -9.03 -14.88
C ARG A 85 18.50 -9.91 -14.73
N GLN A 86 19.41 -9.56 -13.83
CA GLN A 86 20.63 -10.34 -13.57
C GLN A 86 20.36 -11.56 -12.68
N TYR A 87 19.45 -11.45 -11.71
CA TYR A 87 19.18 -12.48 -10.70
C TYR A 87 17.70 -12.88 -10.66
N SER A 88 17.16 -13.32 -11.80
CA SER A 88 15.73 -13.62 -12.00
C SER A 88 15.17 -14.71 -11.09
N LYS A 89 16.02 -15.58 -10.52
CA LYS A 89 15.61 -16.65 -9.59
C LYS A 89 15.34 -16.16 -8.17
N LEU A 90 15.76 -14.94 -7.81
CA LEU A 90 15.52 -14.39 -6.48
C LEU A 90 14.10 -13.87 -6.35
N ASN A 91 13.38 -14.35 -5.33
CA ASN A 91 12.06 -13.81 -5.01
C ASN A 91 12.22 -12.47 -4.28
N THR A 92 11.88 -11.39 -4.95
CA THR A 92 12.04 -10.02 -4.43
C THR A 92 10.78 -9.18 -4.66
N ALA A 93 10.48 -8.33 -3.68
CA ALA A 93 9.38 -7.38 -3.72
C ALA A 93 9.84 -6.02 -3.18
N LEU A 94 9.13 -4.96 -3.57
CA LEU A 94 9.35 -3.61 -3.08
C LEU A 94 8.17 -3.19 -2.20
N LEU A 95 8.43 -2.74 -0.98
CA LEU A 95 7.45 -2.07 -0.14
C LEU A 95 7.54 -0.56 -0.40
N GLY A 96 6.48 0.00 -0.95
CA GLY A 96 6.35 1.42 -1.28
C GLY A 96 5.35 2.16 -0.39
N TYR A 97 5.24 3.46 -0.65
CA TYR A 97 4.49 4.42 0.16
C TYR A 97 3.19 4.87 -0.52
N PRO A 98 2.18 5.33 0.24
CA PRO A 98 0.92 5.85 -0.31
C PRO A 98 1.12 6.90 -1.42
N ASP A 99 2.12 7.77 -1.26
CA ASP A 99 2.46 8.85 -2.20
C ASP A 99 2.73 8.34 -3.62
N TRP A 100 3.28 7.13 -3.76
CA TRP A 100 3.60 6.54 -5.05
C TRP A 100 2.36 6.18 -5.88
N GLN A 101 1.16 6.14 -5.28
CA GLN A 101 -0.08 5.92 -6.02
C GLN A 101 -0.34 7.01 -7.07
N ALA A 102 0.14 8.24 -6.84
CA ALA A 102 0.06 9.33 -7.82
C ALA A 102 0.82 8.99 -9.13
N LEU A 103 1.82 8.12 -9.05
CA LEU A 103 2.64 7.68 -10.19
C LEU A 103 2.04 6.46 -10.91
N SER A 104 0.99 5.82 -10.37
CA SER A 104 0.44 4.55 -10.90
C SER A 104 -0.15 4.67 -12.31
N SER A 105 -0.48 5.88 -12.77
CA SER A 105 -0.95 6.14 -14.13
C SER A 105 0.18 6.05 -15.17
N THR A 106 1.38 6.53 -14.82
CA THR A 106 2.54 6.66 -15.74
C THR A 106 3.64 5.64 -15.48
N ARG A 107 3.74 5.11 -14.25
CA ARG A 107 4.83 4.24 -13.77
C ARG A 107 4.38 2.86 -13.30
N ARG A 108 3.20 2.43 -13.75
CA ARG A 108 2.64 1.13 -13.36
C ARG A 108 3.53 -0.04 -13.75
N ASN A 109 4.15 0.05 -14.93
CA ASN A 109 5.00 -1.01 -15.45
C ASN A 109 6.19 -1.27 -14.51
N GLU A 110 6.81 -0.20 -14.02
CA GLU A 110 7.90 -0.25 -13.05
C GLU A 110 7.43 -0.89 -11.72
N MET A 111 6.23 -0.57 -11.25
CA MET A 111 5.63 -1.20 -10.06
C MET A 111 5.40 -2.72 -10.25
N HIS A 112 4.89 -3.14 -11.40
CA HIS A 112 4.70 -4.56 -11.73
C HIS A 112 6.03 -5.31 -11.84
N LEU A 113 7.01 -4.75 -12.57
CA LEU A 113 8.34 -5.36 -12.72
C LEU A 113 9.06 -5.53 -11.39
N THR A 114 8.83 -4.63 -10.44
CA THR A 114 9.43 -4.68 -9.10
C THR A 114 8.59 -5.44 -8.08
N ASN A 115 7.41 -5.97 -8.45
CA ASN A 115 6.52 -6.69 -7.54
C ASN A 115 6.17 -5.83 -6.32
N THR A 116 5.64 -4.62 -6.58
CA THR A 116 5.50 -3.57 -5.56
C THR A 116 4.23 -3.75 -4.73
N TYR A 117 4.38 -3.60 -3.41
CA TYR A 117 3.31 -3.48 -2.44
C TYR A 117 3.27 -2.04 -1.94
N ILE A 118 2.15 -1.34 -2.11
CA ILE A 118 1.93 -0.03 -1.51
C ILE A 118 1.01 -0.20 -0.30
N PHE A 119 1.46 0.17 0.89
CA PHE A 119 0.54 0.24 2.03
C PHE A 119 -0.28 1.52 1.95
N THR A 120 -1.59 1.43 2.18
CA THR A 120 -2.48 2.60 2.14
C THR A 120 -3.80 2.33 2.84
N ASN A 121 -4.48 3.38 3.31
CA ASN A 121 -5.87 3.35 3.78
C ASN A 121 -6.88 3.83 2.70
N VAL A 122 -6.38 4.31 1.56
CA VAL A 122 -7.15 4.83 0.44
C VAL A 122 -6.55 4.28 -0.85
N PHE A 123 -7.37 3.63 -1.69
CA PHE A 123 -6.92 3.18 -3.00
C PHE A 123 -8.01 3.40 -4.05
N TYR A 124 -7.73 4.26 -5.02
CA TYR A 124 -8.57 4.43 -6.19
C TYR A 124 -8.03 3.59 -7.35
N ASN A 125 -8.82 2.60 -7.79
CA ASN A 125 -8.50 1.78 -8.96
C ASN A 125 -9.26 2.28 -10.21
N PRO A 126 -8.68 3.15 -11.05
CA PRO A 126 -9.36 3.64 -12.24
C PRO A 126 -9.60 2.55 -13.31
N TRP A 127 -9.00 1.37 -13.17
CA TRP A 127 -9.11 0.25 -14.13
C TRP A 127 -10.19 -0.76 -13.73
N SER A 128 -10.79 -0.62 -12.55
CA SER A 128 -11.91 -1.46 -12.11
C SER A 128 -13.18 -1.15 -12.92
N THR A 129 -13.84 -2.21 -13.40
CA THR A 129 -15.16 -2.09 -14.05
C THR A 129 -16.17 -1.41 -13.14
N THR A 130 -16.23 -1.82 -11.87
CA THR A 130 -17.16 -1.25 -10.88
C THR A 130 -16.90 0.23 -10.64
N THR A 131 -15.63 0.62 -10.48
CA THR A 131 -15.26 2.02 -10.30
C THR A 131 -15.66 2.84 -11.52
N ASN A 132 -15.46 2.33 -12.74
CA ASN A 132 -15.84 3.04 -13.96
C ASN A 132 -17.36 3.14 -14.14
N LEU A 133 -18.16 2.18 -13.66
CA LEU A 133 -19.62 2.31 -13.61
C LEU A 133 -20.05 3.43 -12.66
N LEU A 134 -19.51 3.45 -11.43
CA LEU A 134 -19.84 4.50 -10.45
C LEU A 134 -19.46 5.91 -10.93
N LYS A 135 -18.36 6.05 -11.68
CA LYS A 135 -18.00 7.33 -12.31
C LYS A 135 -19.06 7.80 -13.30
N LYS A 136 -19.56 6.89 -14.15
CA LYS A 136 -20.61 7.21 -15.13
C LYS A 136 -21.89 7.64 -14.41
N GLU A 137 -22.27 6.92 -13.36
CA GLU A 137 -23.42 7.29 -12.53
C GLU A 137 -23.22 8.66 -11.87
N TYR A 138 -22.06 8.91 -11.28
CA TYR A 138 -21.74 10.21 -10.69
C TYR A 138 -21.91 11.35 -11.70
N ALA A 139 -21.33 11.22 -12.90
CA ALA A 139 -21.45 12.22 -13.96
C ALA A 139 -22.92 12.42 -14.40
N LEU A 140 -23.71 11.34 -14.46
CA LEU A 140 -25.13 11.40 -14.82
C LEU A 140 -25.98 12.12 -13.77
N TRP A 141 -25.76 11.85 -12.48
CA TRP A 141 -26.53 12.43 -11.39
C TRP A 141 -26.12 13.86 -11.06
N PHE A 142 -24.83 14.12 -10.96
CA PHE A 142 -24.28 15.40 -10.46
C PHE A 142 -23.90 16.37 -11.57
N LYS A 143 -23.92 15.96 -12.85
CA LYS A 143 -23.57 16.80 -14.01
C LYS A 143 -22.20 17.47 -13.85
N SER A 144 -21.25 16.78 -13.25
CA SER A 144 -19.95 17.32 -12.85
C SER A 144 -18.84 16.32 -13.09
N ASP A 145 -17.65 16.82 -13.41
CA ASP A 145 -16.42 16.04 -13.51
C ASP A 145 -15.91 15.62 -12.12
N ILE A 146 -15.08 14.58 -12.13
CA ILE A 146 -14.43 14.10 -10.90
C ILE A 146 -13.22 14.97 -10.62
N ILE A 147 -13.18 15.56 -9.43
CA ILE A 147 -12.04 16.35 -8.97
C ILE A 147 -10.88 15.39 -8.64
N PRO A 148 -9.67 15.58 -9.24
CA PRO A 148 -8.52 14.70 -9.04
C PRO A 148 -7.89 14.92 -7.66
N THR A 149 -8.49 14.31 -6.64
CA THR A 149 -8.10 14.39 -5.24
C THR A 149 -7.76 13.01 -4.71
N SER A 150 -6.93 12.95 -3.66
CA SER A 150 -6.69 11.74 -2.88
C SER A 150 -7.05 12.03 -1.42
N PRO A 151 -8.06 11.35 -0.85
CA PRO A 151 -9.01 10.43 -1.50
C PRO A 151 -9.86 11.08 -2.60
N VAL A 152 -10.34 10.30 -3.57
CA VAL A 152 -11.32 10.76 -4.55
C VAL A 152 -12.64 10.98 -3.82
N MET A 153 -13.10 12.24 -3.79
CA MET A 153 -14.20 12.65 -2.92
C MET A 153 -15.52 11.94 -3.19
N PHE A 154 -15.86 11.67 -4.47
CA PHE A 154 -17.13 10.98 -4.76
C PHE A 154 -17.13 9.53 -4.26
N LEU A 155 -16.00 8.83 -4.37
CA LEU A 155 -15.87 7.46 -3.85
C LEU A 155 -15.84 7.45 -2.33
N LEU A 156 -15.18 8.43 -1.71
CA LEU A 156 -15.21 8.59 -0.26
C LEU A 156 -16.65 8.79 0.24
N GLY A 157 -17.41 9.65 -0.45
CA GLY A 157 -18.82 9.87 -0.16
C GLY A 157 -19.67 8.61 -0.37
N TYR A 158 -19.45 7.89 -1.47
CA TYR A 158 -20.14 6.62 -1.77
C TYR A 158 -19.88 5.55 -0.70
N ASP A 159 -18.61 5.29 -0.38
CA ASP A 159 -18.22 4.28 0.61
C ASP A 159 -18.71 4.64 2.01
N SER A 160 -18.64 5.93 2.37
CA SER A 160 -19.16 6.44 3.65
C SER A 160 -20.67 6.29 3.72
N GLY A 161 -21.40 6.74 2.69
CA GLY A 161 -22.85 6.62 2.62
C GLY A 161 -23.31 5.17 2.71
N LEU A 162 -22.69 4.28 1.94
CA LEU A 162 -23.02 2.85 1.98
C LEU A 162 -22.78 2.26 3.37
N THR A 163 -21.68 2.62 4.03
CA THR A 163 -21.35 2.14 5.38
C THR A 163 -22.35 2.63 6.42
N PHE A 164 -22.55 3.94 6.52
CA PHE A 164 -23.39 4.52 7.57
C PHE A 164 -24.87 4.22 7.35
N LEU A 165 -25.39 4.35 6.13
CA LEU A 165 -26.80 4.08 5.86
C LEU A 165 -27.13 2.59 6.04
N THR A 166 -26.26 1.69 5.58
CA THR A 166 -26.47 0.25 5.81
C THR A 166 -26.33 -0.11 7.29
N GLY A 167 -25.35 0.46 7.98
CA GLY A 167 -25.14 0.23 9.40
C GLY A 167 -26.34 0.67 10.24
N LEU A 168 -26.78 1.91 10.05
CA LEU A 168 -27.95 2.46 10.76
C LEU A 168 -29.22 1.68 10.42
N SER A 169 -29.44 1.33 9.15
CA SER A 169 -30.62 0.57 8.73
C SER A 169 -30.65 -0.84 9.33
N ARG A 170 -29.51 -1.52 9.49
CA ARG A 170 -29.46 -2.91 10.00
C ARG A 170 -29.35 -3.00 11.52
N TYR A 171 -28.66 -2.06 12.14
CA TYR A 171 -28.24 -2.17 13.54
C TYR A 171 -28.61 -0.96 14.40
N GLY A 172 -29.21 0.08 13.82
CA GLY A 172 -29.62 1.29 14.54
C GLY A 172 -28.47 1.90 15.32
N LYS A 173 -28.68 2.15 16.62
CA LYS A 173 -27.69 2.74 17.53
C LYS A 173 -26.43 1.90 17.72
N ASP A 174 -26.49 0.59 17.47
CA ASP A 174 -25.38 -0.33 17.77
C ASP A 174 -24.45 -0.53 16.57
N PHE A 175 -24.71 0.15 15.43
CA PHE A 175 -23.97 -0.06 14.18
C PHE A 175 -22.46 0.11 14.29
N ASN A 176 -22.00 0.99 15.19
CA ASN A 176 -20.58 1.29 15.41
C ASN A 176 -19.81 0.12 16.05
N THR A 177 -20.50 -0.89 16.57
CA THR A 177 -19.89 -2.12 17.12
C THR A 177 -19.90 -3.28 16.11
N GLN A 178 -20.52 -3.08 14.95
CA GLN A 178 -20.77 -4.13 13.98
C GLN A 178 -19.75 -4.08 12.84
N LYS A 179 -19.37 -5.25 12.33
CA LYS A 179 -18.57 -5.36 11.12
C LYS A 179 -19.49 -5.57 9.92
N LEU A 180 -19.43 -4.64 8.98
CA LEU A 180 -20.15 -4.69 7.72
C LEU A 180 -19.22 -5.18 6.62
N ASN A 181 -19.59 -6.27 5.94
CA ASN A 181 -18.92 -6.68 4.71
C ASN A 181 -19.62 -6.00 3.53
N LEU A 182 -19.09 -4.85 3.12
CA LEU A 182 -19.65 -4.02 2.06
C LEU A 182 -18.70 -3.96 0.85
N PRO A 183 -19.23 -3.86 -0.37
CA PRO A 183 -18.42 -3.73 -1.58
C PRO A 183 -17.86 -2.30 -1.73
N LEU A 184 -17.08 -1.85 -0.73
CA LEU A 184 -16.45 -0.53 -0.70
C LEU A 184 -15.34 -0.46 -1.76
N GLN A 185 -15.25 0.67 -2.45
CA GLN A 185 -14.43 0.80 -3.67
C GLN A 185 -13.09 1.45 -3.42
N GLN A 186 -13.04 2.47 -2.56
CA GLN A 186 -11.83 3.25 -2.29
C GLN A 186 -11.35 3.07 -0.86
N SER A 187 -12.25 3.20 0.10
CA SER A 187 -11.95 3.28 1.51
C SER A 187 -12.84 2.31 2.26
N ASP A 188 -12.20 1.31 2.85
CA ASP A 188 -12.86 0.52 3.87
C ASP A 188 -12.98 1.37 5.14
N ILE A 189 -14.06 1.15 5.87
CA ILE A 189 -14.41 1.96 7.04
C ILE A 189 -14.51 1.04 8.25
N ASP A 190 -13.54 1.18 9.15
CA ASP A 190 -13.48 0.49 10.43
C ASP A 190 -13.07 1.50 11.48
N PHE A 191 -14.03 2.02 12.24
CA PHE A 191 -13.78 3.07 13.19
C PHE A 191 -13.44 2.50 14.57
N ILE A 192 -12.23 2.79 15.06
CA ILE A 192 -11.80 2.41 16.41
C ILE A 192 -11.46 3.63 17.25
N LYS A 193 -11.63 3.51 18.57
CA LYS A 193 -11.05 4.45 19.54
C LYS A 193 -9.69 3.94 19.98
N ILE A 194 -8.65 4.76 19.83
CA ILE A 194 -7.32 4.45 20.39
C ILE A 194 -7.28 4.74 21.89
N THR A 195 -8.01 5.76 22.35
CA THR A 195 -8.11 6.13 23.77
C THR A 195 -9.58 6.36 24.15
N PRO A 196 -10.00 6.11 25.41
CA PRO A 196 -11.40 6.29 25.82
C PRO A 196 -11.95 7.70 25.54
N ASN A 197 -11.10 8.71 25.75
CA ASN A 197 -11.41 10.14 25.59
C ASN A 197 -11.07 10.67 24.19
N GLY A 198 -10.57 9.82 23.29
CA GLY A 198 -10.22 10.20 21.92
C GLY A 198 -11.39 10.08 20.95
N GLY A 199 -11.25 10.76 19.81
CA GLY A 199 -12.12 10.54 18.65
C GLY A 199 -11.91 9.16 18.03
N TYR A 200 -12.82 8.78 17.12
CA TYR A 200 -12.66 7.59 16.30
C TYR A 200 -11.67 7.85 15.17
N ILE A 201 -10.86 6.84 14.84
CA ILE A 201 -10.01 6.84 13.66
C ILE A 201 -10.38 5.65 12.77
N ASN A 202 -10.22 5.79 11.46
CA ASN A 202 -10.34 4.66 10.57
C ASN A 202 -9.08 3.79 10.67
N SER A 203 -9.20 2.56 11.16
CA SER A 203 -8.11 1.57 11.26
C SER A 203 -7.89 0.76 10.00
N SER A 204 -8.72 0.94 8.96
CA SER A 204 -8.60 0.19 7.73
C SER A 204 -7.29 0.48 7.01
N MET A 205 -6.56 -0.58 6.67
CA MET A 205 -5.30 -0.51 5.95
C MET A 205 -5.12 -1.72 5.05
N TRP A 206 -4.49 -1.49 3.90
CA TRP A 206 -4.36 -2.44 2.80
C TRP A 206 -2.94 -2.43 2.26
N PHE A 207 -2.58 -3.51 1.59
CA PHE A 207 -1.61 -3.43 0.51
C PHE A 207 -2.31 -3.39 -0.83
N VAL A 208 -1.87 -2.48 -1.69
CA VAL A 208 -2.12 -2.54 -3.13
C VAL A 208 -0.91 -3.21 -3.75
N HIS A 209 -1.09 -4.41 -4.26
CA HIS A 209 -0.02 -5.24 -4.81
C HIS A 209 -0.06 -5.24 -6.33
N TYR A 210 0.98 -4.68 -6.93
CA TYR A 210 1.24 -4.68 -8.37
C TYR A 210 2.05 -5.93 -8.70
N ARG A 211 1.34 -7.00 -9.05
CA ARG A 211 1.93 -8.32 -9.29
C ARG A 211 2.72 -8.36 -10.58
N THR A 212 3.66 -9.29 -10.68
CA THR A 212 4.49 -9.48 -11.89
C THR A 212 3.72 -9.99 -13.11
N ASP A 213 2.51 -10.53 -12.93
CA ASP A 213 1.60 -10.95 -14.00
C ASP A 213 0.65 -9.82 -14.47
N TYR A 214 0.99 -8.57 -14.12
CA TYR A 214 0.24 -7.36 -14.47
C TYR A 214 -1.17 -7.26 -13.86
N GLN A 215 -1.47 -8.10 -12.86
CA GLN A 215 -2.67 -7.95 -12.04
C GLN A 215 -2.43 -6.99 -10.86
N ILE A 216 -3.49 -6.30 -10.44
CA ILE A 216 -3.49 -5.47 -9.22
C ILE A 216 -4.46 -6.09 -8.23
N GLU A 217 -3.98 -6.37 -7.02
CA GLU A 217 -4.83 -6.90 -5.94
C GLU A 217 -4.76 -6.02 -4.70
N LYS A 218 -5.89 -5.93 -3.98
CA LYS A 218 -6.02 -5.24 -2.70
C LYS A 218 -6.03 -6.30 -1.59
N ILE A 219 -5.05 -6.27 -0.71
CA ILE A 219 -4.84 -7.25 0.35
C ILE A 219 -5.12 -6.59 1.71
N ALA A 220 -6.09 -7.10 2.45
CA ALA A 220 -6.40 -6.62 3.80
C ALA A 220 -5.24 -6.84 4.76
N VAL A 221 -4.79 -5.79 5.46
CA VAL A 221 -3.89 -5.97 6.60
C VAL A 221 -4.72 -6.44 7.80
N ARG A 222 -4.46 -7.64 8.30
CA ARG A 222 -5.13 -8.21 9.49
C ARG A 222 -4.18 -8.32 10.68
#